data_AF-A0A7W2NCW1-F1
#
_entry.id   AF-A0A7W2NCW1-F1
#
_cell.length_a   1.000
_cell.length_b   1.000
_cell.length_c   1.000
_cell.angle_alpha   90.00
_cell.angle_beta   90.00
_cell.angle_gamma   90.00
#
_symmetry.space_group_name_H-M   'P 1'
#
loop_
_entity.id
_entity.type
_entity.pdbx_description
1 polymer ?
#
loop_
_entity_poly.entity_id
_entity_poly.type
_entity_poly.pdbx_seq_one_letter_code
_entity_poly.pdbx_strand_id
1 'polypeptide(L)'
;MKKTLRKHKAFYTRIYRLAKACDVSFDLALQMIKLRADDKRLTRKKKSHDSFMNWKTASMDTLGLMVCECSKKDGETIKIRVFMTRDELPEDKQDLWQESIMH
;
A
#
# COMPACT_ATOMS: atom_id res chain seq x y z
N MET A 1 26.81 -12.54 -10.60
CA MET A 1 26.64 -11.86 -9.29
C MET A 1 27.60 -10.70 -9.00
N LYS A 2 28.89 -10.74 -9.39
CA LYS A 2 29.90 -9.72 -9.01
C LYS A 2 29.74 -8.31 -9.64
N LYS A 3 29.10 -8.18 -10.80
CA LYS A 3 28.98 -6.87 -11.51
C LYS A 3 27.85 -5.98 -10.94
N THR A 4 26.71 -6.55 -10.57
CA THR A 4 25.54 -5.83 -10.04
C THR A 4 25.80 -5.24 -8.66
N LEU A 5 26.52 -5.97 -7.80
CA LEU A 5 26.96 -5.51 -6.49
C LEU A 5 27.94 -4.34 -6.56
N ARG A 6 28.82 -4.29 -7.57
CA ARG A 6 29.75 -3.14 -7.76
C ARG A 6 29.00 -1.86 -8.12
N LYS A 7 28.01 -1.94 -9.02
CA LYS A 7 27.23 -0.78 -9.48
C LYS A 7 26.39 -0.15 -8.36
N HIS A 8 25.92 -0.96 -7.41
CA HIS A 8 25.06 -0.51 -6.30
C HIS A 8 25.71 -0.71 -4.92
N LYS A 9 27.05 -0.77 -4.85
CA LYS A 9 27.79 -1.05 -3.61
C LYS A 9 27.40 -0.09 -2.50
N ALA A 10 27.30 1.20 -2.80
CA ALA A 10 26.92 2.23 -1.83
C ALA A 10 25.50 2.00 -1.26
N PHE A 11 24.55 1.60 -2.09
CA PHE A 11 23.17 1.32 -1.68
C PHE A 11 23.11 0.13 -0.72
N TYR A 12 23.68 -1.01 -1.09
CA TYR A 12 23.68 -2.20 -0.24
C TYR A 12 24.54 -2.03 1.02
N THR A 13 25.63 -1.26 0.95
CA THR A 13 26.43 -0.91 2.14
C THR A 13 25.62 -0.07 3.13
N ARG A 14 24.81 0.87 2.64
CA ARG A 14 23.93 1.68 3.48
C ARG A 14 22.86 0.83 4.15
N ILE A 15 22.26 -0.11 3.43
CA ILE A 15 21.28 -1.06 4.00
C ILE A 15 21.94 -1.91 5.08
N TYR A 16 23.12 -2.46 4.81
CA TYR A 16 23.87 -3.27 5.78
C TYR A 16 24.19 -2.48 7.06
N ARG A 17 24.61 -1.21 6.94
CA ARG A 17 24.86 -0.35 8.11
C ARG A 17 23.58 -0.07 8.89
N LEU A 18 22.47 0.20 8.22
CA LEU A 18 21.18 0.42 8.86
C LEU A 18 20.69 -0.84 9.58
N ALA A 19 20.81 -2.00 8.94
CA ALA A 19 20.47 -3.29 9.52
C ALA A 19 21.25 -3.53 10.82
N LYS A 20 22.57 -3.30 10.81
CA LYS A 20 23.43 -3.40 12.00
C LYS A 20 23.07 -2.39 13.08
N ALA A 21 22.75 -1.15 12.72
CA ALA A 21 22.43 -0.10 13.69
C ALA A 21 21.07 -0.28 14.37
N CYS A 22 20.11 -0.91 13.67
CA CYS A 22 18.76 -1.16 14.19
C CYS A 22 18.57 -2.59 14.70
N ASP A 23 19.63 -3.40 14.74
CA ASP A 23 19.63 -4.82 15.12
C ASP A 23 18.56 -5.65 14.39
N VAL A 24 18.48 -5.48 13.06
CA VAL A 24 17.55 -6.23 12.20
C VAL A 24 18.28 -6.98 11.10
N SER A 25 17.63 -8.00 10.54
CA SER A 25 18.18 -8.70 9.39
C SER A 25 18.30 -7.77 8.17
N PHE A 26 19.30 -8.03 7.33
CA PHE A 26 19.50 -7.27 6.09
C PHE A 26 18.28 -7.32 5.17
N ASP A 27 17.62 -8.48 5.09
CA ASP A 27 16.43 -8.66 4.26
C ASP A 27 15.27 -7.81 4.77
N LEU A 28 15.05 -7.80 6.09
CA LEU A 28 14.03 -6.97 6.72
C LEU A 28 14.30 -5.47 6.46
N ALA A 29 15.54 -5.02 6.62
CA ALA A 29 15.92 -3.63 6.33
C ALA A 29 15.70 -3.26 4.85
N LEU A 30 16.00 -4.19 3.93
CA LEU A 30 15.74 -4.00 2.50
C LEU A 30 14.23 -3.90 2.20
N GLN A 31 13.41 -4.77 2.78
CA GLN A 31 11.96 -4.74 2.63
C GLN A 31 11.37 -3.43 3.17
N MET A 32 11.80 -2.99 4.35
CA MET A 32 11.35 -1.72 4.93
C MET A 32 11.69 -0.51 4.05
N ILE A 33 12.87 -0.49 3.42
CA ILE A 33 13.25 0.59 2.51
C ILE A 33 12.40 0.57 1.23
N LYS A 34 12.11 -0.62 0.69
CA LYS A 34 11.22 -0.77 -0.48
C LYS A 34 9.82 -0.25 -0.16
N LEU A 35 9.24 -0.68 0.96
CA LEU A 35 7.95 -0.18 1.47
C LEU A 35 7.93 1.35 1.54
N ARG A 36 8.95 1.98 2.16
CA ARG A 36 9.04 3.45 2.22
C ARG A 36 9.20 4.10 0.84
N ALA A 37 9.88 3.46 -0.10
CA ALA A 37 10.05 3.98 -1.45
C ALA A 37 8.74 3.91 -2.24
N ASP A 38 8.00 2.81 -2.10
CA ASP A 38 6.68 2.61 -2.68
C ASP A 38 5.68 3.62 -2.09
N ASP A 39 5.64 3.81 -0.77
CA ASP A 39 4.80 4.85 -0.13
C ASP A 39 5.07 6.24 -0.69
N LYS A 40 6.35 6.60 -0.87
CA LYS A 40 6.73 7.88 -1.48
C LYS A 40 6.27 7.96 -2.94
N ARG A 41 6.38 6.87 -3.69
CA ARG A 41 5.89 6.77 -5.08
C ARG A 41 4.38 6.98 -5.12
N LEU A 42 3.64 6.25 -4.29
CA LEU A 42 2.18 6.32 -4.20
C LEU A 42 1.70 7.70 -3.73
N THR A 43 2.38 8.31 -2.75
CA THR A 43 2.07 9.67 -2.27
C THR A 43 2.25 10.71 -3.37
N ARG A 44 3.36 10.62 -4.13
CA ARG A 44 3.57 11.51 -5.30
C ARG A 44 2.52 11.27 -6.37
N LYS A 45 2.21 10.00 -6.62
CA LYS A 45 1.20 9.59 -7.60
C LYS A 45 -0.18 10.17 -7.26
N LYS A 46 -0.60 10.08 -6.00
CA LYS A 46 -1.83 10.69 -5.51
C LYS A 46 -1.91 12.20 -5.75
N LYS A 47 -0.77 12.91 -5.65
CA LYS A 47 -0.73 14.35 -5.91
C LYS A 47 -0.81 14.69 -7.40
N SER A 48 -0.24 13.84 -8.26
CA SER A 48 -0.12 14.13 -9.69
C SER A 48 -1.25 13.56 -10.54
N HIS A 49 -1.80 12.42 -10.13
CA HIS A 49 -2.87 11.72 -10.82
C HIS A 49 -4.06 11.75 -9.88
N ASP A 50 -5.12 12.45 -10.28
CA ASP A 50 -6.41 12.34 -9.59
C ASP A 50 -6.71 10.86 -9.29
N SER A 51 -7.32 10.61 -8.13
CA SER A 51 -7.68 9.28 -7.71
C SER A 51 -9.19 9.05 -7.77
N PHE A 52 -9.59 7.78 -7.77
CA PHE A 52 -10.97 7.36 -7.61
C PHE A 52 -11.05 6.10 -6.75
N MET A 53 -12.16 5.93 -6.05
CA MET A 53 -12.44 4.68 -5.33
C MET A 53 -12.98 3.65 -6.32
N ASN A 54 -12.28 2.53 -6.45
CA ASN A 54 -12.71 1.41 -7.27
C ASN A 54 -13.67 0.53 -6.47
N TRP A 55 -14.94 0.95 -6.43
CA TRP A 55 -16.01 0.23 -5.73
C TRP A 55 -16.26 -1.18 -6.28
N LYS A 56 -15.84 -1.48 -7.51
CA LYS A 56 -15.94 -2.84 -8.08
C LYS A 56 -15.01 -3.84 -7.39
N THR A 57 -13.95 -3.36 -6.75
CA THR A 57 -13.04 -4.19 -5.95
C THR A 57 -13.35 -4.06 -4.46
N ALA A 58 -14.53 -3.55 -4.09
CA ALA A 58 -14.96 -3.51 -2.71
C ALA A 58 -15.09 -4.95 -2.17
N SER A 59 -14.53 -5.21 -1.00
CA SER A 59 -14.55 -6.52 -0.37
C SER A 59 -14.74 -6.36 1.14
N MET A 60 -15.72 -7.09 1.69
CA MET A 60 -15.97 -7.09 3.12
C MET A 60 -15.00 -8.06 3.80
N ASP A 61 -14.29 -7.58 4.81
CA ASP A 61 -13.46 -8.39 5.71
C ASP A 61 -13.99 -8.24 7.15
N THR A 62 -13.46 -9.04 8.07
CA THR A 62 -13.76 -9.04 9.51
C THR A 62 -13.70 -7.66 10.18
N LEU A 63 -12.91 -6.73 9.63
CA LEU A 63 -12.75 -5.38 10.17
C LEU A 63 -13.66 -4.34 9.51
N GLY A 64 -14.20 -4.59 8.31
CA GLY A 64 -14.93 -3.58 7.55
C GLY A 64 -14.88 -3.77 6.04
N LEU A 65 -15.46 -2.81 5.31
CA LEU A 65 -15.44 -2.79 3.86
C LEU A 65 -14.14 -2.18 3.35
N MET A 66 -13.34 -2.98 2.64
CA MET A 66 -12.10 -2.55 2.01
C MET A 66 -12.35 -2.13 0.56
N VAL A 67 -11.84 -0.95 0.18
CA VAL A 67 -11.96 -0.41 -1.18
C VAL A 67 -10.62 0.15 -1.65
N CYS A 68 -10.22 -0.20 -2.87
CA CYS A 68 -9.00 0.31 -3.48
C CYS A 68 -9.21 1.74 -4.01
N GLU A 69 -8.37 2.68 -3.58
CA GLU A 69 -8.19 3.98 -4.22
C GLU A 69 -7.18 3.82 -5.36
N CYS A 70 -7.61 4.03 -6.60
CA CYS A 70 -6.81 3.84 -7.81
C CYS A 70 -6.50 5.18 -8.50
N SER A 71 -5.37 5.23 -9.20
CA SER A 71 -4.97 6.34 -10.08
C SER A 71 -5.88 6.40 -11.31
N LYS A 72 -6.48 7.56 -11.62
CA LYS A 72 -7.27 7.73 -12.86
C LYS A 72 -6.44 7.60 -14.12
N LYS A 73 -5.13 7.86 -14.04
CA LYS A 73 -4.25 7.89 -15.22
C LYS A 73 -3.91 6.50 -15.75
N ASP A 74 -3.72 5.54 -14.85
CA ASP A 74 -3.17 4.21 -15.20
C ASP A 74 -3.76 3.06 -14.39
N GLY A 75 -4.74 3.33 -13.51
CA GLY A 75 -5.47 2.30 -12.76
C GLY A 75 -4.72 1.65 -11.60
N GLU A 76 -3.44 2.00 -11.36
CA GLU A 76 -2.68 1.39 -10.24
C GLU A 76 -3.32 1.75 -8.89
N THR A 77 -3.40 0.78 -7.98
CA THR A 77 -3.83 1.01 -6.60
C THR A 77 -2.83 1.92 -5.88
N ILE A 78 -3.34 3.04 -5.39
CA ILE A 78 -2.60 4.03 -4.61
C ILE A 78 -2.70 3.74 -3.12
N LYS A 79 -3.89 3.36 -2.64
CA LYS A 79 -4.15 3.12 -1.23
C LYS A 79 -5.35 2.18 -1.08
N ILE A 80 -5.38 1.39 -0.01
CA ILE A 80 -6.61 0.69 0.42
C ILE A 80 -7.27 1.55 1.50
N ARG A 81 -8.56 1.85 1.32
CA ARG A 81 -9.39 2.52 2.32
C ARG A 81 -10.28 1.47 2.97
N VAL A 82 -10.35 1.50 4.29
CA VAL A 82 -11.21 0.61 5.07
C VAL A 82 -12.29 1.48 5.70
N PHE A 83 -13.54 1.09 5.51
CA PHE A 83 -14.72 1.67 6.15
C PHE A 83 -15.16 0.71 7.25
N MET A 84 -15.18 1.19 8.48
CA MET A 84 -15.45 0.35 9.67
C MET A 84 -16.94 0.24 9.96
N THR A 85 -17.74 1.18 9.44
CA THR A 85 -19.18 1.20 9.63
C THR A 85 -19.90 1.57 8.33
N ARG A 86 -21.18 1.19 8.24
CA ARG A 86 -22.05 1.52 7.11
C ARG A 86 -22.19 3.04 6.92
N ASP A 87 -22.22 3.80 8.00
CA ASP A 87 -22.44 5.26 7.97
C ASP A 87 -21.23 6.03 7.42
N GLU A 88 -20.03 5.43 7.41
CA GLU A 88 -18.86 6.03 6.78
C GLU A 88 -18.91 5.95 5.24
N LEU A 89 -19.82 5.15 4.68
CA LEU A 89 -19.96 4.98 3.24
C LEU A 89 -20.85 6.08 2.63
N PRO A 90 -20.56 6.49 1.39
CA PRO A 90 -21.49 7.29 0.61
C PRO A 90 -22.87 6.64 0.54
N GLU A 91 -23.94 7.43 0.56
CA GLU A 91 -25.34 6.94 0.53
C GLU A 91 -25.60 5.99 -0.66
N ASP A 92 -24.99 6.27 -1.81
CA ASP A 92 -25.10 5.48 -3.04
C ASP A 92 -24.22 4.20 -3.05
N LYS A 93 -23.55 3.89 -1.94
CA LYS A 93 -22.63 2.75 -1.77
C LYS A 93 -22.89 1.94 -0.51
N GLN A 94 -23.93 2.27 0.25
CA GLN A 94 -24.30 1.51 1.44
C GLN A 94 -24.79 0.09 1.14
N ASP A 95 -25.25 -0.17 -0.08
CA ASP A 95 -25.63 -1.51 -0.57
C ASP A 95 -24.46 -2.49 -0.61
N LEU A 96 -23.23 -1.98 -0.71
CA LEU A 96 -22.00 -2.78 -0.62
C LEU A 96 -21.71 -3.27 0.81
N TRP A 97 -22.38 -2.70 1.82
CA TRP A 97 -22.27 -3.13 3.20
C TRP A 97 -23.07 -4.42 3.41
N GLN A 98 -22.43 -5.55 3.12
CA GLN A 98 -22.98 -6.85 3.43
C GLN A 98 -22.79 -7.10 4.92
N GLU A 99 -23.86 -6.91 5.70
CA GLU A 99 -23.91 -7.42 7.07
C GLU A 99 -23.65 -8.92 6.98
N SER A 100 -22.54 -9.35 7.57
CA SER A 100 -22.23 -10.77 7.66
C SER A 100 -23.39 -11.42 8.38
N ILE A 101 -24.23 -12.17 7.66
CA ILE A 101 -25.08 -13.18 8.29
C ILE A 101 -24.09 -14.19 8.81
N MET A 102 -23.62 -13.98 10.04
CA MET A 102 -22.89 -14.99 10.78
C MET A 102 -23.88 -16.14 10.97
N HIS A 103 -23.77 -17.13 10.10
CA HIS A 103 -24.42 -18.43 10.26
C HIS A 103 -23.68 -19.28 11.29
#